data_AF-A0AAN4ZBP2-F1
#
_entry.id   AF-A0AAN4ZBP2-F1
#
_cell.length_a   1.000
_cell.length_b   1.000
_cell.length_c   1.000
_cell.angle_alpha   90.00
_cell.angle_beta   90.00
_cell.angle_gamma   90.00
#
_symmetry.space_group_name_H-M   'P 1'
#
loop_
_entity.id
_entity.type
_entity.pdbx_description
1 polymer ?
#
loop_
_entity_poly.entity_id
_entity_poly.type
_entity_poly.pdbx_seq_one_letter_code
_entity_poly.pdbx_strand_id
1 'polypeptide(L)'
;SVYVPVFPHSLSLESCEGEVSAPSIEFLHDTAIHVSTLQRLQSSGDFLQTPPIPLYHAHVLWSYTLRLTRLKDEKCGLSLVSMGPHLGLDSTEKKGSLGRNEPPNHNLPRVLAASLTIIGGEKNEEGERIVLSSDRGGSLSAGRQFTVEELPALAGGEVLRVRVRLVVGRSYFTLSKMINLTA
;
A
#
# COMPACT_ATOMS: atom_id res chain seq x y z
N SER A 1 35.40 -6.24 3.21
CA SER A 1 34.18 -6.30 2.40
C SER A 1 33.49 -4.95 2.52
N VAL A 2 33.47 -4.15 1.46
CA VAL A 2 32.77 -2.86 1.43
C VAL A 2 31.30 -3.18 1.23
N TYR A 3 30.46 -2.79 2.18
CA TYR A 3 29.01 -2.89 2.04
C TYR A 3 28.58 -1.95 0.91
N VAL A 4 28.07 -2.53 -0.18
CA VAL A 4 27.44 -1.79 -1.26
C VAL A 4 25.94 -1.95 -1.08
N PRO A 5 25.21 -0.91 -0.63
CA PRO A 5 23.78 -1.00 -0.50
C PRO A 5 23.15 -1.25 -1.87
N VAL A 6 22.53 -2.41 -2.04
CA VAL A 6 21.66 -2.71 -3.18
C VAL A 6 20.31 -2.06 -2.86
N PHE A 7 20.14 -0.81 -3.26
CA PHE A 7 18.82 -0.20 -3.28
C PHE A 7 17.98 -0.94 -4.32
N PRO A 8 16.76 -1.42 -4.01
CA PRO A 8 15.87 -1.95 -5.03
C PRO A 8 15.63 -0.83 -6.06
N HIS A 9 16.16 -1.01 -7.27
CA HIS A 9 16.30 0.01 -8.31
C HIS A 9 14.98 0.62 -8.83
N SER A 10 13.83 0.29 -8.25
CA SER A 10 12.50 0.68 -8.75
C SER A 10 11.52 1.23 -7.70
N LEU A 11 11.89 1.28 -6.41
CA LEU A 11 11.03 1.87 -5.39
C LEU A 11 11.49 3.30 -5.08
N SER A 12 10.88 4.29 -5.74
CA SER A 12 10.99 5.66 -5.26
C SER A 12 10.38 5.72 -3.87
N LEU A 13 11.21 5.97 -2.86
CA LEU A 13 10.74 6.22 -1.49
C LEU A 13 10.01 7.57 -1.41
N GLU A 14 10.28 8.48 -2.36
CA GLU A 14 9.65 9.78 -2.44
C GLU A 14 8.53 9.71 -3.48
N SER A 15 7.30 9.47 -3.00
CA SER A 15 6.06 9.60 -3.80
C SER A 15 5.15 10.68 -3.20
N CYS A 16 5.76 11.74 -2.65
CA CYS A 16 5.05 12.82 -1.97
C CYS A 16 4.64 13.90 -2.98
N GLU A 17 3.35 14.23 -3.05
CA GLU A 17 2.83 15.40 -3.74
C GLU A 17 2.32 16.46 -2.75
N GLY A 18 2.36 17.73 -3.15
CA GLY A 18 1.83 18.87 -2.39
C GLY A 18 2.90 19.83 -1.82
N GLU A 19 2.43 20.91 -1.20
CA GLU A 19 3.29 21.96 -0.63
C GLU A 19 4.12 21.44 0.57
N VAL A 20 5.38 21.87 0.65
CA VAL A 20 6.31 21.50 1.75
C VAL A 20 5.74 21.90 3.12
N SER A 21 4.99 22.99 3.19
CA SER A 21 4.35 23.52 4.42
C SER A 21 2.98 22.93 4.72
N ALA A 22 2.40 22.09 3.84
CA ALA A 22 1.07 21.54 4.06
C ALA A 22 1.03 20.68 5.34
N PRO A 23 -0.06 20.73 6.13
CA PRO A 23 -0.20 19.94 7.37
C PRO A 23 -0.32 18.43 7.11
N SER A 24 -0.57 18.04 5.86
CA SER A 24 -0.66 16.66 5.40
C SER A 24 0.25 16.43 4.20
N ILE A 25 0.61 15.17 3.99
CA ILE A 25 1.34 14.70 2.82
C ILE A 25 0.41 13.80 2.03
N GLU A 26 0.35 14.01 0.71
CA GLU A 26 -0.32 13.11 -0.22
C GLU A 26 0.70 12.16 -0.84
N PHE A 27 0.40 10.88 -0.78
CA PHE A 27 1.17 9.82 -1.41
C PHE A 27 0.35 9.24 -2.56
N LEU A 28 0.91 9.29 -3.77
CA LEU A 28 0.37 8.65 -4.95
C LEU A 28 1.27 7.50 -5.39
N HIS A 29 0.68 6.34 -5.65
CA HIS A 29 1.42 5.17 -6.10
C HIS A 29 0.61 4.36 -7.10
N ASP A 30 1.16 4.16 -8.30
CA ASP A 30 0.55 3.33 -9.31
C ASP A 30 1.06 1.89 -9.17
N THR A 31 0.12 0.96 -9.10
CA THR A 31 0.40 -0.48 -9.03
C THR A 31 -0.47 -1.24 -10.02
N ALA A 32 -0.15 -2.52 -10.24
CA ALA A 32 -0.84 -3.35 -11.21
C ALA A 32 -0.99 -4.78 -10.70
N ILE A 33 -2.14 -5.38 -11.02
CA ILE A 33 -2.40 -6.81 -10.83
C ILE A 33 -2.58 -7.43 -12.21
N HIS A 34 -1.78 -8.44 -12.53
CA HIS A 34 -1.93 -9.17 -13.80
C HIS A 34 -3.26 -9.92 -13.83
N VAL A 35 -4.04 -9.73 -14.88
CA VAL A 35 -5.37 -10.37 -15.05
C VAL A 35 -5.23 -11.89 -15.04
N SER A 36 -4.15 -12.43 -15.61
CA SER A 36 -3.85 -13.87 -15.60
C SER A 36 -3.68 -14.46 -14.19
N THR A 37 -3.41 -13.63 -13.18
CA THR A 37 -3.30 -14.09 -11.79
C THR A 37 -4.65 -14.20 -11.08
N LEU A 38 -5.71 -13.59 -11.62
CA LEU A 38 -7.06 -13.63 -11.04
C LEU A 38 -7.60 -15.07 -10.94
N GLN A 39 -7.17 -15.98 -11.83
CA GLN A 39 -7.52 -17.40 -11.78
C GLN A 39 -7.10 -18.11 -10.48
N ARG A 40 -6.21 -17.50 -9.67
CA ARG A 40 -5.79 -18.00 -8.36
C ARG A 40 -6.80 -17.69 -7.24
N LEU A 41 -7.82 -16.88 -7.50
CA LEU A 41 -8.89 -16.53 -6.55
C LEU A 41 -10.04 -17.53 -6.63
N GLN A 42 -9.77 -18.81 -6.31
CA GLN A 42 -10.73 -19.89 -6.51
C GLN A 42 -11.68 -20.07 -5.33
N SER A 43 -11.18 -19.84 -4.11
CA SER A 43 -11.89 -20.08 -2.86
C SER A 43 -12.04 -18.79 -2.05
N SER A 44 -13.10 -18.72 -1.24
CA SER A 44 -13.26 -17.63 -0.28
C SER A 44 -12.05 -17.54 0.64
N GLY A 45 -11.47 -16.34 0.77
CA GLY A 45 -10.27 -16.07 1.54
C GLY A 45 -8.99 -16.07 0.71
N ASP A 46 -9.00 -16.59 -0.52
CA ASP A 46 -7.87 -16.45 -1.44
C ASP A 46 -7.62 -14.97 -1.72
N PHE A 47 -6.34 -14.60 -1.86
CA PHE A 47 -5.97 -13.22 -2.12
C PHE A 47 -4.76 -13.09 -3.04
N LEU A 48 -4.70 -11.94 -3.71
CA LEU A 48 -3.55 -11.45 -4.44
C LEU A 48 -3.07 -10.17 -3.78
N GLN A 49 -1.75 -9.95 -3.78
CA GLN A 49 -1.14 -8.76 -3.20
C GLN A 49 -0.12 -8.15 -4.15
N THR A 50 -0.07 -6.83 -4.15
CA THR A 50 0.97 -6.08 -4.85
C THR A 50 2.23 -5.98 -3.99
N PRO A 51 3.38 -5.59 -4.58
CA PRO A 51 4.51 -5.13 -3.81
C PRO A 51 4.13 -4.02 -2.80
N PRO A 52 4.89 -3.86 -1.71
CA PRO A 52 4.61 -2.83 -0.71
C PRO A 52 4.70 -1.42 -1.29
N ILE A 53 3.79 -0.58 -0.82
CA ILE A 53 3.61 0.82 -1.15
C ILE A 53 4.22 1.63 0.01
N PRO A 54 5.39 2.26 -0.18
CA PRO A 54 6.05 3.02 0.86
C PRO A 54 5.37 4.37 1.07
N LEU A 55 5.05 4.69 2.32
CA LEU A 55 4.84 6.03 2.82
C LEU A 55 6.13 6.46 3.51
N TYR A 56 7.09 6.97 2.75
CA TYR A 56 8.36 7.40 3.28
C TYR A 56 8.49 8.92 3.23
N HIS A 57 8.77 9.52 4.38
CA HIS A 57 9.09 10.94 4.49
C HIS A 57 9.96 11.18 5.71
N ALA A 58 10.95 12.07 5.60
CA ALA A 58 11.81 12.50 6.71
C ALA A 58 12.37 11.32 7.55
N HIS A 59 12.91 10.30 6.86
CA HIS A 59 13.50 9.08 7.44
C HIS A 59 12.54 8.15 8.19
N VAL A 60 11.24 8.36 8.01
CA VAL A 60 10.19 7.58 8.65
C VAL A 60 9.45 6.81 7.57
N LEU A 61 9.34 5.51 7.75
CA LEU A 61 8.68 4.60 6.83
C LEU A 61 7.42 4.03 7.49
N TRP A 62 6.31 4.08 6.76
CA TRP A 62 5.21 3.14 6.92
C TRP A 62 4.87 2.54 5.56
N SER A 63 4.19 1.41 5.51
CA SER A 63 3.86 0.77 4.25
C SER A 63 2.50 0.10 4.26
N TYR A 64 1.93 0.00 3.07
CA TYR A 64 0.70 -0.74 2.78
C TYR A 64 0.92 -1.69 1.61
N THR A 65 0.08 -2.70 1.47
CA THR A 65 -0.01 -3.48 0.22
C THR A 65 -1.45 -3.46 -0.25
N LEU A 66 -1.65 -3.31 -1.57
CA LEU A 66 -2.96 -3.50 -2.17
C LEU A 66 -3.26 -4.99 -2.21
N ARG A 67 -4.36 -5.38 -1.59
CA ARG A 67 -4.86 -6.75 -1.54
C ARG A 67 -6.22 -6.83 -2.24
N LEU A 68 -6.32 -7.78 -3.17
CA LEU A 68 -7.56 -8.23 -3.77
C LEU A 68 -7.94 -9.58 -3.16
N THR A 69 -9.08 -9.68 -2.48
CA THR A 69 -9.50 -10.88 -1.74
C THR A 69 -10.81 -11.43 -2.30
N ARG A 70 -10.89 -12.74 -2.52
CA ARG A 70 -12.14 -13.45 -2.82
C ARG A 70 -13.00 -13.55 -1.56
N LEU A 71 -14.21 -13.01 -1.63
CA LEU A 71 -15.20 -12.99 -0.55
C LEU A 71 -16.14 -14.20 -0.66
N LYS A 72 -16.93 -14.44 0.39
CA LYS A 72 -17.85 -15.59 0.48
C LYS A 72 -18.97 -15.58 -0.55
N ASP A 73 -19.35 -14.40 -1.02
CA ASP A 73 -20.45 -14.17 -1.99
C ASP A 73 -19.95 -14.18 -3.43
N GLU A 74 -18.81 -14.84 -3.69
CA GLU A 74 -18.20 -14.90 -5.02
C GLU A 74 -17.84 -13.54 -5.62
N LYS A 75 -17.72 -12.52 -4.77
CA LYS A 75 -17.16 -11.22 -5.14
C LYS A 75 -15.71 -11.11 -4.69
N CYS A 76 -15.08 -10.05 -5.16
CA CYS A 76 -13.74 -9.67 -4.80
C CYS A 76 -13.77 -8.30 -4.13
N GLY A 77 -13.09 -8.17 -3.00
CA GLY A 77 -12.90 -6.92 -2.27
C GLY A 77 -11.49 -6.38 -2.45
N LEU A 78 -11.36 -5.07 -2.59
CA LEU A 78 -10.07 -4.38 -2.56
C LEU A 78 -9.82 -3.78 -1.17
N SER A 79 -8.58 -3.91 -0.69
CA SER A 79 -8.15 -3.32 0.57
C SER A 79 -6.68 -2.92 0.53
N LEU A 80 -6.30 -1.89 1.28
CA LEU A 80 -4.91 -1.60 1.62
C LEU A 80 -4.65 -2.21 2.99
N VAL A 81 -3.75 -3.19 3.05
CA VAL A 81 -3.38 -3.85 4.29
C VAL A 81 -2.12 -3.19 4.82
N SER A 82 -2.18 -2.70 6.06
CA SER A 82 -1.03 -2.11 6.74
C SER A 82 0.05 -3.16 6.94
N MET A 83 1.28 -2.84 6.53
CA MET A 83 2.45 -3.72 6.67
C MET A 83 3.43 -3.22 7.74
N GLY A 84 3.15 -2.08 8.36
CA GLY A 84 4.06 -1.49 9.34
C GLY A 84 5.24 -0.77 8.68
N PRO A 85 6.33 -0.53 9.42
CA PRO A 85 7.52 0.15 8.92
C PRO A 85 8.45 -0.79 8.12
N HIS A 86 7.88 -1.58 7.21
CA HIS A 86 8.58 -2.65 6.48
C HIS A 86 8.36 -2.57 4.98
N LEU A 87 9.28 -3.14 4.19
CA LEU A 87 9.09 -3.32 2.75
C LEU A 87 9.10 -4.81 2.35
N GLY A 88 9.15 -5.71 3.34
CA GLY A 88 9.13 -7.15 3.14
C GLY A 88 7.77 -7.74 3.45
N LEU A 89 7.30 -8.66 2.60
CA LEU A 89 6.17 -9.54 2.91
C LEU A 89 6.56 -10.65 3.90
N ASP A 90 7.86 -10.96 3.98
CA ASP A 90 8.39 -11.99 4.86
C ASP A 90 8.48 -11.47 6.30
N SER A 91 7.57 -11.95 7.15
CA SER A 91 7.62 -11.74 8.60
C SER A 91 8.52 -12.74 9.32
N THR A 92 9.11 -13.71 8.61
CA THR A 92 9.97 -14.74 9.19
C THR A 92 11.30 -14.12 9.60
N GLU A 93 11.54 -14.08 10.91
CA GLU A 93 12.85 -13.77 11.45
C GLU A 93 13.88 -14.73 10.84
N LYS A 94 14.79 -14.17 10.04
CA LYS A 94 15.91 -14.96 9.53
C LYS A 94 16.76 -15.37 10.74
N LYS A 95 17.16 -16.64 10.79
CA LYS A 95 17.99 -17.19 11.88
C LYS A 95 19.24 -16.31 12.06
N GLY A 96 19.39 -15.70 13.24
CA GLY A 96 20.47 -14.75 13.55
C GLY A 96 20.13 -13.27 13.35
N SER A 97 18.90 -12.92 12.95
CA SER A 97 18.45 -11.52 12.98
C SER A 97 18.19 -11.07 14.42
N LEU A 98 18.50 -9.82 14.74
CA LEU A 98 18.21 -9.19 16.04
C LEU A 98 16.72 -8.86 16.23
N GLY A 99 15.83 -9.51 15.46
CA GLY A 99 14.42 -9.14 15.34
C GLY A 99 14.25 -7.85 14.52
N ARG A 100 13.06 -7.26 14.64
CA ARG A 100 12.73 -5.99 13.97
C ARG A 100 13.23 -4.83 14.83
N ASN A 101 14.17 -4.04 14.29
CA ASN A 101 14.69 -2.82 14.95
C ASN A 101 13.72 -1.65 14.76
N GLU A 102 12.58 -1.72 15.42
CA GLU A 102 11.55 -0.68 15.39
C GLU A 102 11.52 0.11 16.71
N PRO A 103 11.35 1.44 16.68
CA PRO A 103 11.07 2.18 17.89
C PRO A 103 9.77 1.67 18.53
N PRO A 104 9.73 1.46 19.86
CA PRO A 104 8.55 0.93 20.54
C PRO A 104 7.31 1.84 20.41
N ASN A 105 7.51 3.11 20.07
CA ASN A 105 6.46 4.10 19.89
C ASN A 105 6.05 4.29 18.42
N HIS A 106 6.56 3.47 17.50
CA HIS A 106 6.18 3.54 16.09
C HIS A 106 4.79 2.92 15.88
N ASN A 107 3.77 3.77 16.00
CA ASN A 107 2.37 3.39 15.86
C ASN A 107 1.91 3.58 14.41
N LEU A 108 0.78 2.95 14.03
CA LEU A 108 0.14 3.15 12.73
C LEU A 108 -0.15 4.65 12.46
N PRO A 109 0.13 5.18 11.25
CA PRO A 109 -0.23 6.54 10.88
C PRO A 109 -1.75 6.72 10.82
N ARG A 110 -2.22 7.87 11.31
CA ARG A 110 -3.60 8.29 11.06
C ARG A 110 -3.74 8.71 9.60
N VAL A 111 -4.40 7.86 8.82
CA VAL A 111 -4.78 8.17 7.44
C VAL A 111 -5.99 9.10 7.46
N LEU A 112 -5.84 10.27 6.85
CA LEU A 112 -6.86 11.34 6.78
C LEU A 112 -7.83 11.12 5.62
N ALA A 113 -7.32 10.61 4.49
CA ALA A 113 -8.11 10.23 3.34
C ALA A 113 -7.39 9.14 2.55
N ALA A 114 -8.15 8.23 1.96
CA ALA A 114 -7.61 7.17 1.12
C ALA A 114 -8.56 6.84 -0.02
N SER A 115 -8.01 6.59 -1.21
CA SER A 115 -8.79 6.16 -2.36
C SER A 115 -7.97 5.32 -3.32
N LEU A 116 -8.68 4.49 -4.09
CA LEU A 116 -8.14 3.76 -5.24
C LEU A 116 -8.78 4.33 -6.49
N THR A 117 -8.00 4.60 -7.53
CA THR A 117 -8.52 4.92 -8.85
C THR A 117 -8.12 3.79 -9.79
N ILE A 118 -9.09 3.14 -10.42
CA ILE A 118 -8.79 2.15 -11.45
C ILE A 118 -8.46 2.91 -12.73
N ILE A 119 -7.27 2.69 -13.29
CA ILE A 119 -6.82 3.37 -14.51
C ILE A 119 -7.19 2.48 -15.71
N GLY A 120 -8.11 2.96 -16.53
CA GLY A 120 -8.68 2.21 -17.66
C GLY A 120 -8.04 2.56 -19.01
N GLY A 121 -8.09 1.60 -19.93
CA GLY A 121 -7.75 1.77 -21.35
C GLY A 121 -6.26 1.96 -21.66
N GLU A 122 -5.93 1.95 -22.95
CA GLU A 122 -4.55 2.16 -23.44
C GLU A 122 -4.04 3.60 -23.19
N LYS A 123 -4.95 4.55 -22.94
CA LYS A 123 -4.65 5.99 -22.81
C LYS A 123 -4.45 6.48 -21.37
N ASN A 124 -4.40 5.58 -20.38
CA ASN A 124 -4.35 5.95 -18.96
C ASN A 124 -5.49 6.90 -18.55
N GLU A 125 -6.71 6.63 -19.03
CA GLU A 125 -7.87 7.41 -18.61
C GLU A 125 -8.18 7.09 -17.15
N GLU A 126 -8.28 8.13 -16.31
CA GLU A 126 -8.66 7.96 -14.91
C GLU A 126 -10.09 7.42 -14.86
N GLY A 127 -10.23 6.18 -14.42
CA GLY A 127 -11.53 5.55 -14.22
C GLY A 127 -12.14 5.93 -12.88
N GLU A 128 -13.00 5.05 -12.37
CA GLU A 128 -13.72 5.33 -11.13
C GLU A 128 -12.77 5.43 -9.92
N ARG A 129 -12.96 6.50 -9.14
CA ARG A 129 -12.31 6.70 -7.85
C ARG A 129 -13.17 6.12 -6.73
N ILE A 130 -12.58 5.20 -5.98
CA ILE A 130 -13.21 4.44 -4.90
C ILE A 130 -12.60 4.90 -3.58
N VAL A 131 -13.42 5.48 -2.71
CA VAL A 131 -13.00 5.90 -1.36
C VAL A 131 -12.84 4.68 -0.47
N LEU A 132 -11.74 4.65 0.29
CA LEU A 132 -11.48 3.60 1.28
C LEU A 132 -11.87 4.06 2.68
N SER A 133 -12.41 3.14 3.47
CA SER A 133 -12.76 3.36 4.87
C SER A 133 -11.88 2.52 5.79
N SER A 134 -11.64 2.99 7.01
CA SER A 134 -10.88 2.24 8.00
C SER A 134 -11.54 0.90 8.34
N ASP A 135 -10.71 -0.13 8.48
CA ASP A 135 -11.08 -1.49 8.83
C ASP A 135 -10.15 -2.01 9.96
N ARG A 136 -10.30 -3.27 10.34
CA ARG A 136 -9.54 -3.90 11.42
C ARG A 136 -8.03 -3.92 11.13
N GLY A 137 -7.25 -3.76 12.20
CA GLY A 137 -5.79 -3.89 12.15
C GLY A 137 -5.07 -2.82 11.34
N GLY A 138 -5.68 -1.64 11.17
CA GLY A 138 -5.10 -0.54 10.38
C GLY A 138 -5.24 -0.72 8.87
N SER A 139 -6.02 -1.70 8.43
CA SER A 139 -6.38 -1.86 7.02
C SER A 139 -7.39 -0.81 6.58
N LEU A 140 -7.45 -0.56 5.28
CA LEU A 140 -8.43 0.33 4.66
C LEU A 140 -9.15 -0.43 3.55
N SER A 141 -10.46 -0.53 3.60
CA SER A 141 -11.24 -1.39 2.72
C SER A 141 -12.14 -0.57 1.80
N ALA A 142 -12.26 -1.01 0.54
CA ALA A 142 -13.19 -0.45 -0.41
C ALA A 142 -14.61 -0.93 -0.09
N GLY A 143 -15.58 -0.02 -0.08
CA GLY A 143 -16.99 -0.38 0.02
C GLY A 143 -17.52 -1.05 -1.26
N ARG A 144 -16.89 -0.74 -2.41
CA ARG A 144 -17.20 -1.36 -3.69
C ARG A 144 -16.56 -2.75 -3.79
N GLN A 145 -17.36 -3.72 -4.20
CA GLN A 145 -16.96 -5.08 -4.50
C GLN A 145 -17.13 -5.34 -5.99
N PHE A 146 -16.38 -6.31 -6.50
CA PHE A 146 -16.34 -6.64 -7.92
C PHE A 146 -16.64 -8.11 -8.14
N THR A 147 -17.26 -8.48 -9.25
CA THR A 147 -17.23 -9.88 -9.69
C THR A 147 -15.87 -10.20 -10.31
N VAL A 148 -15.56 -11.49 -10.48
CA VAL A 148 -14.30 -11.91 -11.13
C VAL A 148 -14.30 -11.55 -12.61
N GLU A 149 -15.47 -11.44 -13.23
CA GLU A 149 -15.66 -11.06 -14.63
C GLU A 149 -15.55 -9.55 -14.85
N GLU A 150 -15.91 -8.73 -13.85
CA GLU A 150 -15.75 -7.27 -13.89
C GLU A 150 -14.28 -6.83 -13.88
N LEU A 151 -13.43 -7.53 -13.13
CA LEU A 151 -12.02 -7.14 -12.95
C LEU A 151 -11.21 -7.14 -14.27
N PRO A 152 -11.29 -8.16 -15.15
CA PRO A 152 -10.71 -8.12 -16.50
C PRO A 152 -11.29 -7.01 -17.38
N ALA A 153 -12.59 -6.73 -17.29
CA ALA A 153 -13.22 -5.69 -18.11
C ALA A 153 -12.74 -4.28 -17.73
N LEU A 154 -12.32 -4.10 -16.47
CA LEU A 154 -11.71 -2.88 -15.96
C LEU A 154 -10.21 -2.75 -16.30
N ALA A 155 -9.57 -3.83 -16.75
CA ALA A 155 -8.16 -3.83 -17.11
C ALA A 155 -7.92 -3.19 -18.48
N GLY A 156 -6.90 -2.34 -18.58
CA GLY A 156 -6.40 -1.82 -19.86
C GLY A 156 -5.48 -2.82 -20.55
N GLY A 157 -6.02 -3.99 -20.93
CA GLY A 157 -5.26 -5.12 -21.48
C GLY A 157 -4.98 -6.20 -20.44
N GLU A 158 -3.72 -6.61 -20.28
CA GLU A 158 -3.34 -7.74 -19.40
C GLU A 158 -3.20 -7.38 -17.92
N VAL A 159 -3.32 -6.10 -17.58
CA VAL A 159 -3.10 -5.59 -16.22
C VAL A 159 -4.23 -4.70 -15.74
N LEU A 160 -4.73 -4.99 -14.55
CA LEU A 160 -5.59 -4.08 -13.79
C LEU A 160 -4.68 -3.05 -13.11
N ARG A 161 -4.62 -1.83 -13.67
CA ARG A 161 -3.84 -0.73 -13.11
C ARG A 161 -4.65 0.01 -12.05
N VAL A 162 -4.04 0.27 -10.91
CA VAL A 162 -4.67 0.94 -9.78
C VAL A 162 -3.74 2.02 -9.25
N ARG A 163 -4.22 3.26 -9.21
CA ARG A 163 -3.59 4.36 -8.50
C ARG A 163 -4.08 4.38 -7.07
N VAL A 164 -3.15 4.21 -6.14
CA VAL A 164 -3.38 4.33 -4.71
C VAL A 164 -3.09 5.76 -4.29
N ARG A 165 -4.04 6.36 -3.58
CA ARG A 165 -3.87 7.66 -2.94
C ARG A 165 -4.04 7.54 -1.44
N LEU A 166 -3.05 7.99 -0.68
CA LEU A 166 -3.06 8.03 0.78
C LEU A 166 -2.69 9.43 1.25
N VAL A 167 -3.48 10.00 2.16
CA VAL A 167 -3.19 11.29 2.79
C VAL A 167 -2.96 11.07 4.27
N VAL A 168 -1.79 11.48 4.75
CA VAL A 168 -1.37 11.30 6.16
C VAL A 168 -0.93 12.64 6.73
N GLY A 169 -1.21 12.89 8.01
CA GLY A 169 -0.73 14.09 8.68
C GLY A 169 0.80 14.14 8.71
N ARG A 170 1.39 15.25 8.26
CA ARG A 170 2.85 15.43 8.16
C ARG A 170 3.56 15.20 9.49
N SER A 171 2.89 15.53 10.60
CA SER A 171 3.40 15.34 11.96
C SER A 171 3.72 13.89 12.32
N TYR A 172 3.17 12.91 11.59
CA TYR A 172 3.51 11.50 11.77
C TYR A 172 4.99 11.24 11.45
N PHE A 173 5.50 11.86 10.39
CA PHE A 173 6.86 11.64 9.88
C PHE A 173 7.91 12.50 10.60
N THR A 174 7.58 13.05 11.77
CA THR A 174 8.51 13.86 12.56
C THR A 174 9.35 12.95 13.45
N LEU A 175 10.63 12.78 13.12
CA LEU A 175 11.56 11.88 13.81
C LEU A 175 11.59 12.08 15.34
N SER A 176 11.57 13.33 15.81
CA SER A 176 11.58 13.67 17.25
C SER A 176 10.36 13.18 18.02
N LYS A 177 9.29 12.78 17.34
CA LYS A 177 8.11 12.13 17.96
C LYS A 177 8.23 10.61 18.03
N MET A 178 9.16 10.00 17.28
CA MET A 178 9.32 8.55 17.18
C MET A 178 10.50 8.01 17.97
N ILE A 179 11.58 8.78 18.09
CA ILE A 179 12.76 8.39 18.86
C ILE A 179 13.07 9.48 19.90
N ASN A 180 13.43 9.04 21.10
CA ASN A 180 13.97 9.95 22.10
C ASN A 180 15.45 10.19 21.78
N LEU A 181 15.77 11.40 21.32
CA LEU A 181 17.15 11.78 20.96
C LEU A 181 18.00 12.19 22.18
N THR A 182 17.43 12.19 23.39
CA THR A 182 18.14 12.59 24.62
C THR A 182 18.62 11.41 25.48
N ALA A 183 18.85 10.25 24.87
CA ALA A 183 19.41 9.08 25.56
C ALA A 183 20.94 9.15 25.65
#